data_AF-A0A8C0QDV9-F1
#
_entry.id   AF-A0A8C0QDV9-F1
#
_cell.length_a   1.000
_cell.length_b   1.000
_cell.length_c   1.000
_cell.angle_alpha   90.00
_cell.angle_beta   90.00
_cell.angle_gamma   90.00
#
_symmetry.space_group_name_H-M   'P 1'
#
loop_
_entity.id
_entity.type
_entity.pdbx_description
1 polymer ?
#
loop_
_entity_poly.entity_id
_entity_poly.type
_entity_poly.pdbx_seq_one_letter_code
_entity_poly.pdbx_strand_id
1 'polypeptide(L)'
;MCDPELDQEITDFGAPGSGQGLAAMTHKPMEESLFQIVHCYHQYAAREGDVETLSLEELKALLMDNVPCFMESLGRKEPYYISELFRAADKNKDNQICFDEFLFILGRLLKDYHLLYHRQLWGRSLGTMLTELESAINSLIEVYHKYSLVKGNYHALYRDDLKKLLETECPQYMKKKDADTWFQELDVNSDGAINFEEFLILVIKVGVASHKDIHKE
;
A
#
# COMPACT_ATOMS: atom_id res chain seq x y z
N MET A 1 4.36 21.66 17.40
CA MET A 1 5.46 22.60 17.09
C MET A 1 6.48 21.80 16.31
N CYS A 2 6.44 21.92 14.99
CA CYS A 2 7.28 21.16 14.07
C CYS A 2 8.48 22.01 13.64
N ASP A 3 9.59 21.29 13.45
CA ASP A 3 10.95 21.75 13.18
C ASP A 3 11.06 22.56 11.86
N PRO A 4 11.75 23.72 11.79
CA PRO A 4 11.74 24.61 10.62
C PRO A 4 12.86 24.38 9.57
N GLU A 5 13.66 23.32 9.63
CA GLU A 5 14.84 23.15 8.74
C GLU A 5 14.59 22.36 7.43
N LEU A 6 13.35 22.32 6.92
CA LEU A 6 13.00 21.59 5.68
C LEU A 6 12.59 22.49 4.49
N ASP A 7 12.74 23.81 4.60
CA ASP A 7 12.16 24.79 3.66
C ASP A 7 13.18 25.59 2.82
N GLN A 8 14.35 25.02 2.50
CA GLN A 8 15.32 25.75 1.69
C GLN A 8 15.96 24.90 0.58
N GLU A 9 15.18 24.67 -0.48
CA GLU A 9 15.62 24.66 -1.88
C GLU A 9 14.41 24.58 -2.82
N ILE A 10 13.65 25.69 -2.92
CA ILE A 10 12.66 25.92 -3.97
C ILE A 10 12.92 27.30 -4.57
N THR A 11 13.71 27.35 -5.64
CA THR A 11 13.54 28.32 -6.73
C THR A 11 14.31 27.81 -7.93
N ASP A 12 13.60 27.28 -8.92
CA ASP A 12 13.68 27.71 -10.33
C ASP A 12 13.03 26.62 -11.19
N PHE A 13 11.86 26.90 -11.78
CA PHE A 13 11.45 26.41 -13.10
C PHE A 13 10.15 27.13 -13.47
N GLY A 14 10.26 28.04 -14.43
CA GLY A 14 9.15 28.79 -14.99
C GLY A 14 8.19 27.93 -15.82
N ALA A 15 6.96 28.42 -15.94
CA ALA A 15 5.96 28.02 -16.93
C ALA A 15 5.74 29.19 -17.92
N PRO A 16 4.97 29.05 -19.04
CA PRO A 16 4.23 27.88 -19.52
C PRO A 16 4.43 27.58 -21.03
N GLY A 17 4.12 26.34 -21.44
CA GLY A 17 4.07 25.91 -22.85
C GLY A 17 2.97 24.88 -23.08
N SER A 18 1.99 25.27 -23.87
CA SER A 18 0.78 24.54 -24.25
C SER A 18 1.02 23.27 -25.06
N GLY A 19 0.34 22.19 -24.69
CA GLY A 19 -0.11 21.11 -25.56
C GLY A 19 0.95 20.13 -26.05
N GLN A 20 0.97 18.93 -25.47
CA GLN A 20 1.04 17.61 -26.16
C GLN A 20 1.39 16.49 -25.17
N GLY A 21 0.71 15.36 -25.33
CA GLY A 21 1.19 14.06 -24.89
C GLY A 21 0.57 13.56 -23.59
N LEU A 22 -0.57 12.86 -23.70
CA LEU A 22 -0.79 11.70 -22.84
C LEU A 22 0.38 10.74 -23.14
N ALA A 23 1.47 10.88 -22.39
CA ALA A 23 2.46 9.82 -22.30
C ALA A 23 1.70 8.60 -21.80
N ALA A 24 1.77 7.50 -22.54
CA ALA A 24 1.31 6.22 -22.05
C ALA A 24 2.15 5.86 -20.81
N MET A 25 1.69 6.29 -19.62
CA MET A 25 2.18 5.79 -18.35
C MET A 25 1.80 4.32 -18.30
N THR A 26 2.76 3.47 -18.64
CA THR A 26 2.74 2.07 -18.23
C THR A 26 2.99 2.08 -16.74
N HIS A 27 1.94 2.32 -15.94
CA HIS A 27 2.07 2.22 -14.49
C HIS A 27 2.54 0.81 -14.14
N LYS A 28 3.60 0.75 -13.34
CA LYS A 28 4.14 -0.51 -12.86
C LYS A 28 3.15 -1.08 -11.83
N PRO A 29 2.92 -2.40 -11.78
CA PRO A 29 1.91 -3.01 -10.91
C PRO A 29 1.93 -2.52 -9.46
N MET A 30 3.12 -2.32 -8.88
CA MET A 30 3.24 -1.79 -7.50
C MET A 30 2.74 -0.34 -7.37
N GLU A 31 3.13 0.54 -8.28
CA GLU A 31 2.70 1.95 -8.28
C GLU A 31 1.20 2.07 -8.50
N GLU A 32 0.68 1.35 -9.49
CA GLU A 32 -0.76 1.33 -9.81
C GLU A 32 -1.57 0.85 -8.60
N SER A 33 -1.14 -0.23 -7.95
CA SER A 33 -1.82 -0.78 -6.78
C SER A 33 -1.84 0.22 -5.63
N LEU A 34 -0.72 0.90 -5.36
CA LEU A 34 -0.65 1.91 -4.32
C LEU A 34 -1.51 3.13 -4.64
N PHE A 35 -1.52 3.56 -5.91
CA PHE A 35 -2.40 4.64 -6.35
C PHE A 35 -3.88 4.28 -6.15
N GLN A 36 -4.29 3.07 -6.53
CA GLN A 36 -5.67 2.58 -6.33
C GLN A 36 -6.04 2.50 -4.84
N ILE A 37 -5.12 2.06 -3.99
CA ILE A 37 -5.33 2.03 -2.53
C ILE A 37 -5.54 3.44 -1.97
N VAL A 38 -4.69 4.40 -2.36
CA VAL A 38 -4.80 5.80 -1.89
C VAL A 38 -6.07 6.45 -2.43
N HIS A 39 -6.41 6.22 -3.69
CA HIS A 39 -7.63 6.73 -4.30
C HIS A 39 -8.88 6.16 -3.60
N CYS A 40 -8.90 4.85 -3.31
CA CYS A 40 -9.99 4.21 -2.58
C CYS A 40 -10.15 4.83 -1.18
N TYR A 41 -9.06 5.10 -0.48
CA TYR A 41 -9.10 5.80 0.81
C TYR A 41 -9.81 7.17 0.71
N HIS A 42 -9.34 8.05 -0.17
CA HIS A 42 -9.92 9.39 -0.30
C HIS A 42 -11.36 9.38 -0.81
N GLN A 43 -11.72 8.43 -1.68
CA GLN A 43 -13.10 8.29 -2.16
C GLN A 43 -14.09 8.04 -1.02
N TYR A 44 -13.69 7.32 0.03
CA TYR A 44 -14.55 7.04 1.17
C TYR A 44 -14.48 8.14 2.23
N ALA A 45 -13.32 8.76 2.46
CA ALA A 45 -13.18 9.91 3.36
C ALA A 45 -14.04 11.09 2.88
N ALA A 46 -14.10 11.32 1.57
CA ALA A 46 -14.91 12.41 1.01
C ALA A 46 -16.44 12.24 1.16
N ARG A 47 -16.96 11.13 1.73
CA ARG A 47 -18.41 10.86 1.77
C ARG A 47 -19.15 11.72 2.77
N GLU A 48 -18.57 11.97 3.94
CA GLU A 48 -19.18 12.76 5.02
C GLU A 48 -18.62 14.19 5.11
N GLY A 49 -17.68 14.55 4.22
CA GLY A 49 -17.20 15.91 3.98
C GLY A 49 -15.79 16.20 4.47
N ASP A 50 -15.18 15.33 5.29
CA ASP A 50 -13.77 15.38 5.63
C ASP A 50 -12.95 14.47 4.70
N VAL A 51 -12.25 15.07 3.74
CA VAL A 51 -11.48 14.32 2.73
C VAL A 51 -10.17 13.70 3.26
N GLU A 52 -9.77 14.04 4.49
CA GLU A 52 -8.47 13.68 5.07
C GLU A 52 -8.52 12.51 6.03
N THR A 53 -9.70 12.15 6.54
CA THR A 53 -9.87 11.08 7.53
C THR A 53 -11.12 10.25 7.27
N LEU A 54 -11.12 8.99 7.74
CA LEU A 54 -12.30 8.14 7.69
C LEU A 54 -13.00 8.10 9.05
N SER A 55 -14.30 8.34 9.05
CA SER A 55 -15.16 7.98 10.18
C SER A 55 -15.31 6.46 10.32
N LEU A 56 -15.86 5.98 11.44
CA LEU A 56 -16.14 4.54 11.62
C LEU A 56 -17.09 4.00 10.54
N GLU A 57 -18.11 4.78 10.15
CA GLU A 57 -19.07 4.35 9.15
C GLU A 57 -18.46 4.38 7.74
N GLU A 58 -17.59 5.35 7.44
CA GLU A 58 -16.85 5.39 6.17
C GLU A 58 -15.85 4.23 6.06
N LEU A 59 -15.09 3.93 7.12
CA LEU A 59 -14.20 2.76 7.14
C LEU A 59 -15.00 1.47 6.98
N LYS A 60 -16.14 1.36 7.65
CA LYS A 60 -17.01 0.19 7.55
C LYS A 60 -17.52 0.01 6.12
N ALA A 61 -17.99 1.08 5.48
CA ALA A 61 -18.39 1.05 4.09
C ALA A 61 -17.20 0.67 3.18
N LEU A 62 -16.02 1.27 3.36
CA LEU A 62 -14.81 0.97 2.59
C LEU A 62 -14.51 -0.52 2.62
N LEU A 63 -14.51 -1.11 3.82
CA LEU A 63 -14.16 -2.51 3.97
C LEU A 63 -15.27 -3.46 3.47
N MET A 64 -16.54 -3.12 3.70
CA MET A 64 -17.65 -3.97 3.25
C MET A 64 -17.82 -3.95 1.72
N ASP A 65 -17.59 -2.80 1.10
CA ASP A 65 -17.75 -2.60 -0.34
C ASP A 65 -16.52 -3.12 -1.12
N ASN A 66 -15.30 -3.00 -0.56
CA ASN A 66 -14.05 -3.25 -1.30
C ASN A 66 -13.17 -4.37 -0.76
N VAL A 67 -13.51 -5.06 0.34
CA VAL A 67 -12.83 -6.33 0.70
C VAL A 67 -13.83 -7.44 1.07
N PRO A 68 -14.87 -7.68 0.27
CA PRO A 68 -15.91 -8.66 0.58
C PRO A 68 -15.38 -10.09 0.68
N CYS A 69 -14.42 -10.49 -0.16
CA CYS A 69 -13.87 -11.84 -0.14
C CYS A 69 -13.13 -12.13 1.17
N PHE A 70 -12.47 -11.12 1.74
CA PHE A 70 -11.80 -11.24 3.04
C PHE A 70 -12.77 -11.36 4.19
N MET A 71 -13.82 -10.53 4.19
CA MET A 71 -14.86 -10.60 5.23
C MET A 71 -15.52 -11.98 5.25
N GLU A 72 -15.73 -12.58 4.08
CA GLU A 72 -16.24 -13.93 3.92
C GLU A 72 -15.24 -15.01 4.35
N SER A 73 -14.03 -14.98 3.80
CA SER A 73 -13.04 -16.05 3.94
C SER A 73 -12.53 -16.22 5.37
N LEU A 74 -12.56 -15.15 6.17
CA LEU A 74 -12.07 -15.16 7.54
C LEU A 74 -13.20 -15.19 8.58
N GLY A 75 -14.47 -15.27 8.16
CA GLY A 75 -15.62 -15.27 9.06
C GLY A 75 -15.81 -13.94 9.80
N ARG A 76 -15.33 -12.83 9.23
CA ARG A 76 -15.28 -11.50 9.87
C ARG A 76 -16.50 -10.63 9.58
N LYS A 77 -17.63 -11.25 9.21
CA LYS A 77 -18.92 -10.56 9.02
C LYS A 77 -19.57 -10.06 10.32
N GLU A 78 -18.99 -10.42 11.46
CA GLU A 78 -19.49 -9.99 12.76
C GLU A 78 -19.35 -8.47 12.92
N PRO A 79 -20.39 -7.78 13.39
CA PRO A 79 -20.45 -6.31 13.41
C PRO A 79 -19.34 -5.68 14.27
N TYR A 80 -18.79 -6.43 15.23
CA TYR A 80 -17.79 -5.95 16.16
C TYR A 80 -16.36 -5.97 15.59
N TYR A 81 -16.08 -6.78 14.57
CA TYR A 81 -14.72 -6.91 14.05
C TYR A 81 -14.19 -5.57 13.52
N ILE A 82 -15.00 -4.83 12.76
CA ILE A 82 -14.61 -3.53 12.19
C ILE A 82 -14.44 -2.49 13.30
N SER A 83 -15.31 -2.49 14.32
CA SER A 83 -15.17 -1.58 15.46
C SER A 83 -13.89 -1.85 16.28
N GLU A 84 -13.53 -3.11 16.48
CA GLU A 84 -12.27 -3.48 17.16
C GLU A 84 -11.05 -3.14 16.30
N LEU A 85 -11.13 -3.32 14.99
CA LEU A 85 -10.10 -2.91 14.04
C LEU A 85 -9.91 -1.39 14.03
N PHE A 86 -11.01 -0.63 13.99
CA PHE A 86 -11.03 0.83 14.08
C PHE A 86 -10.34 1.28 15.36
N ARG A 87 -10.76 0.76 16.53
CA ARG A 87 -10.15 1.12 17.83
C ARG A 87 -8.67 0.76 17.90
N ALA A 88 -8.23 -0.29 17.21
CA ALA A 88 -6.83 -0.68 17.14
C ALA A 88 -6.01 0.23 16.20
N ALA A 89 -6.64 0.77 15.15
CA ALA A 89 -6.03 1.63 14.15
C ALA A 89 -5.95 3.08 14.62
N ASP A 90 -7.00 3.60 15.25
CA ASP A 90 -7.08 4.95 15.85
C ASP A 90 -6.06 5.08 17.01
N LYS A 91 -4.85 5.54 16.68
CA LYS A 91 -3.72 5.64 17.62
C LYS A 91 -3.82 6.90 18.44
N ASN A 92 -4.23 8.00 17.82
CA ASN A 92 -4.31 9.30 18.48
C ASN A 92 -5.62 9.46 19.30
N LYS A 93 -6.59 8.55 19.12
CA LYS A 93 -7.89 8.48 19.80
C LYS A 93 -8.80 9.67 19.49
N ASP A 94 -8.75 10.16 18.26
CA ASP A 94 -9.61 11.25 17.80
C ASP A 94 -10.95 10.77 17.21
N ASN A 95 -11.17 9.45 17.15
CA ASN A 95 -12.32 8.80 16.51
C ASN A 95 -12.40 9.03 15.01
N GLN A 96 -11.27 9.29 14.37
CA GLN A 96 -11.11 9.29 12.93
C GLN A 96 -9.92 8.39 12.56
N ILE A 97 -9.80 8.03 11.28
CA ILE A 97 -8.67 7.26 10.76
C ILE A 97 -7.99 8.09 9.68
N CYS A 98 -6.87 8.70 10.04
CA CYS A 98 -6.00 9.35 9.05
C CYS A 98 -5.29 8.31 8.17
N PHE A 99 -4.64 8.76 7.09
CA PHE A 99 -4.00 7.83 6.15
C PHE A 99 -2.92 6.95 6.80
N ASP A 100 -2.12 7.51 7.73
CA ASP A 100 -1.10 6.74 8.46
C ASP A 100 -1.73 5.62 9.32
N GLU A 101 -2.90 5.84 9.90
CA GLU A 101 -3.65 4.84 10.65
C GLU A 101 -4.35 3.83 9.73
N PHE A 102 -4.79 4.28 8.55
CA PHE A 102 -5.29 3.39 7.50
C PHE A 102 -4.20 2.42 7.01
N LEU A 103 -2.93 2.85 6.93
CA LEU A 103 -1.83 1.96 6.58
C LEU A 103 -1.62 0.82 7.59
N PHE A 104 -1.97 1.01 8.86
CA PHE A 104 -2.01 -0.09 9.83
C PHE A 104 -3.08 -1.13 9.46
N ILE A 105 -4.26 -0.69 9.04
CA ILE A 105 -5.33 -1.57 8.56
C ILE A 105 -4.89 -2.30 7.29
N LEU A 106 -4.34 -1.57 6.32
CA LEU A 106 -3.81 -2.12 5.07
C LEU A 106 -2.73 -3.19 5.33
N GLY A 107 -1.81 -2.94 6.26
CA GLY A 107 -0.79 -3.92 6.64
C GLY A 107 -1.38 -5.21 7.19
N ARG A 108 -2.46 -5.13 8.00
CA ARG A 108 -3.19 -6.31 8.48
C ARG A 108 -3.88 -7.05 7.33
N LEU A 109 -4.53 -6.32 6.42
CA LEU A 109 -5.17 -6.90 5.23
C LEU A 109 -4.13 -7.64 4.39
N LEU A 110 -3.01 -7.00 4.03
CA LEU A 110 -1.97 -7.62 3.22
C LEU A 110 -1.40 -8.89 3.86
N LYS A 111 -1.16 -8.91 5.18
CA LYS A 111 -0.70 -10.13 5.89
C LYS A 111 -1.72 -11.26 5.79
N ASP A 112 -2.99 -10.96 6.03
CA ASP A 112 -4.06 -11.95 5.96
C ASP A 112 -4.27 -12.45 4.52
N TYR A 113 -4.22 -11.56 3.53
CA TYR A 113 -4.30 -11.93 2.11
C TYR A 113 -3.10 -12.79 1.70
N HIS A 114 -1.88 -12.44 2.11
CA HIS A 114 -0.69 -13.25 1.83
C HIS A 114 -0.78 -14.65 2.47
N LEU A 115 -1.37 -14.77 3.67
CA LEU A 115 -1.64 -16.07 4.28
C LEU A 115 -2.65 -16.89 3.46
N LEU A 116 -3.73 -16.26 2.97
CA LEU A 116 -4.72 -16.90 2.11
C LEU A 116 -4.15 -17.31 0.75
N TYR A 117 -3.27 -16.49 0.19
CA TYR A 117 -2.53 -16.77 -1.04
C TYR A 117 -1.77 -18.09 -0.91
N HIS A 118 -1.01 -18.27 0.17
CA HIS A 118 -0.28 -19.51 0.45
C HIS A 118 -1.17 -20.72 0.76
N ARG A 119 -2.37 -20.51 1.32
CA ARG A 119 -3.31 -21.58 1.68
C ARG A 119 -3.99 -22.24 0.47
N GLN A 120 -3.69 -21.81 -0.77
CA GLN A 120 -4.31 -22.31 -2.01
C GLN A 120 -5.83 -22.07 -2.11
N LEU A 121 -6.40 -21.20 -1.26
CA LEU A 121 -7.81 -20.83 -1.30
C LEU A 121 -8.13 -19.70 -2.30
N TRP A 122 -7.11 -19.04 -2.89
CA TRP A 122 -7.32 -18.09 -3.99
C TRP A 122 -7.24 -18.69 -5.40
N GLY A 123 -7.09 -20.02 -5.52
CA GLY A 123 -7.13 -20.73 -6.79
C GLY A 123 -8.37 -21.63 -6.98
N ARG A 124 -9.24 -21.73 -5.97
CA ARG A 124 -10.47 -22.55 -6.02
C ARG A 124 -11.60 -21.92 -5.18
N SER A 125 -12.28 -20.91 -5.74
CA SER A 125 -13.73 -20.76 -5.54
C SER A 125 -14.34 -19.87 -6.64
N LEU A 126 -15.47 -20.32 -7.16
CA LEU A 126 -16.31 -19.82 -8.25
C LEU A 126 -16.36 -18.29 -8.47
N GLY A 127 -15.95 -17.82 -9.66
CA GLY A 127 -16.57 -16.69 -10.39
C GLY A 127 -16.75 -15.35 -9.68
N THR A 128 -16.04 -15.09 -8.58
CA THR A 128 -16.19 -13.85 -7.81
C THR A 128 -15.30 -12.77 -8.42
N MET A 129 -15.91 -11.67 -8.85
CA MET A 129 -15.20 -10.50 -9.36
C MET A 129 -14.52 -9.80 -8.18
N LEU A 130 -13.18 -9.73 -8.19
CA LEU A 130 -12.45 -8.95 -7.20
C LEU A 130 -12.79 -7.47 -7.38
N THR A 131 -12.89 -6.77 -6.26
CA THR A 131 -12.98 -5.30 -6.25
C THR A 131 -11.64 -4.67 -6.63
N GLU A 132 -11.61 -3.34 -6.85
CA GLU A 132 -10.39 -2.62 -7.18
C GLU A 132 -9.35 -2.72 -6.05
N LEU A 133 -9.78 -2.53 -4.79
CA LEU A 133 -8.89 -2.65 -3.63
C LEU A 133 -8.35 -4.08 -3.45
N GLU A 134 -9.19 -5.09 -3.65
CA GLU A 134 -8.75 -6.50 -3.63
C GLU A 134 -7.75 -6.81 -4.74
N SER A 135 -7.98 -6.26 -5.93
CA SER A 135 -7.08 -6.41 -7.08
C SER A 135 -5.73 -5.74 -6.80
N ALA A 136 -5.73 -4.55 -6.22
CA ALA A 136 -4.52 -3.85 -5.80
C ALA A 136 -3.74 -4.63 -4.72
N ILE A 137 -4.43 -5.13 -3.69
CA ILE A 137 -3.82 -5.96 -2.63
C ILE A 137 -3.22 -7.23 -3.21
N ASN A 138 -3.95 -7.93 -4.09
CA ASN A 138 -3.46 -9.14 -4.74
C ASN A 138 -2.25 -8.84 -5.64
N SER A 139 -2.28 -7.73 -6.39
CA SER A 139 -1.17 -7.32 -7.24
C SER A 139 0.11 -7.03 -6.44
N LEU A 140 0.01 -6.40 -5.25
CA LEU A 140 1.17 -6.22 -4.35
C LEU A 140 1.78 -7.54 -3.89
N ILE A 141 0.93 -8.53 -3.59
CA ILE A 141 1.37 -9.89 -3.20
C ILE A 141 2.02 -10.61 -4.39
N GLU A 142 1.42 -10.51 -5.58
CA GLU A 142 1.99 -11.07 -6.80
C GLU A 142 3.33 -10.45 -7.16
N VAL A 143 3.50 -9.14 -6.97
CA VAL A 143 4.79 -8.46 -7.13
C VAL A 143 5.83 -9.08 -6.20
N TYR A 144 5.54 -9.20 -4.90
CA TYR A 144 6.46 -9.83 -3.96
C TYR A 144 6.87 -11.25 -4.40
N HIS A 145 5.90 -12.07 -4.80
CA HIS A 145 6.16 -13.45 -5.21
C HIS A 145 6.87 -13.56 -6.56
N LYS A 146 6.58 -12.66 -7.50
CA LYS A 146 7.28 -12.57 -8.80
C LYS A 146 8.78 -12.41 -8.63
N TYR A 147 9.22 -11.60 -7.67
CA TYR A 147 10.66 -11.36 -7.45
C TYR A 147 11.30 -12.37 -6.49
N SER A 148 10.60 -12.86 -5.47
CA SER A 148 11.16 -13.87 -4.53
C SER A 148 11.37 -15.24 -5.21
N LEU A 149 10.50 -15.57 -6.17
CA LEU A 149 10.63 -16.79 -6.97
C LEU A 149 11.88 -16.85 -7.87
N VAL A 150 12.54 -15.73 -8.15
CA VAL A 150 13.66 -15.68 -9.12
C VAL A 150 14.78 -16.65 -8.74
N LYS A 151 15.06 -16.79 -7.44
CA LYS A 151 16.08 -17.71 -6.90
C LYS A 151 15.49 -19.00 -6.31
N GLY A 152 14.19 -19.25 -6.54
CA GLY A 152 13.50 -20.46 -6.10
C GLY A 152 13.02 -20.47 -4.63
N ASN A 153 13.14 -19.35 -3.90
CA ASN A 153 12.62 -19.23 -2.54
C ASN A 153 11.41 -18.28 -2.51
N TYR A 154 10.21 -18.85 -2.43
CA TYR A 154 8.94 -18.11 -2.44
C TYR A 154 8.75 -17.13 -1.27
N HIS A 155 9.56 -17.26 -0.22
CA HIS A 155 9.39 -16.54 1.04
C HIS A 155 10.47 -15.49 1.30
N ALA A 156 11.36 -15.23 0.34
CA ALA A 156 12.48 -14.32 0.54
C ALA A 156 12.85 -13.56 -0.74
N LEU A 157 12.99 -12.24 -0.64
CA LEU A 157 13.70 -11.43 -1.62
C LEU A 157 15.14 -11.24 -1.17
N TYR A 158 16.09 -11.77 -1.95
CA TYR A 158 17.50 -11.48 -1.70
C TYR A 158 17.87 -10.12 -2.30
N ARG A 159 19.07 -9.63 -1.98
CA ARG A 159 19.56 -8.30 -2.38
C ARG A 159 19.35 -7.97 -3.85
N ASP A 160 19.73 -8.87 -4.76
CA ASP A 160 19.56 -8.64 -6.20
C ASP A 160 18.08 -8.65 -6.63
N ASP A 161 17.25 -9.45 -5.95
CA ASP A 161 15.82 -9.56 -6.25
C ASP A 161 15.10 -8.27 -5.83
N LEU A 162 15.41 -7.75 -4.64
CA LEU A 162 14.93 -6.45 -4.18
C LEU A 162 15.39 -5.32 -5.10
N LYS A 163 16.67 -5.31 -5.49
CA LYS A 163 17.18 -4.31 -6.42
C LYS A 163 16.40 -4.30 -7.72
N LYS A 164 16.17 -5.48 -8.30
CA LYS A 164 15.40 -5.62 -9.54
C LYS A 164 13.94 -5.18 -9.35
N LEU A 165 13.34 -5.52 -8.20
CA LEU A 165 12.00 -5.06 -7.84
C LEU A 165 11.95 -3.53 -7.79
N LEU A 166 12.87 -2.87 -7.08
CA LEU A 166 12.88 -1.40 -6.95
C LEU A 166 13.10 -0.71 -8.31
N GLU A 167 14.05 -1.19 -9.12
CA GLU A 167 14.30 -0.65 -10.46
C GLU A 167 13.09 -0.84 -11.41
N THR A 168 12.37 -1.95 -11.25
CA THR A 168 11.29 -2.35 -12.18
C THR A 168 9.92 -1.90 -11.73
N GLU A 169 9.64 -1.78 -10.44
CA GLU A 169 8.29 -1.54 -9.92
C GLU A 169 8.12 -0.13 -9.34
N CYS A 170 9.19 0.51 -8.85
CA CYS A 170 9.10 1.82 -8.18
C CYS A 170 10.42 2.64 -8.33
N PRO A 171 10.85 2.94 -9.57
CA PRO A 171 12.18 3.51 -9.88
C PRO A 171 12.38 4.94 -9.37
N GLN A 172 11.31 5.72 -9.20
CA GLN A 172 11.37 7.06 -8.61
C GLN A 172 11.89 7.04 -7.17
N TYR A 173 11.64 5.96 -6.44
CA TYR A 173 12.12 5.77 -5.06
C TYR A 173 13.61 5.41 -4.97
N MET A 174 14.22 5.09 -6.11
CA MET A 174 15.66 4.87 -6.26
C MET A 174 16.45 6.16 -6.54
N LYS A 175 15.77 7.31 -6.77
CA LYS A 175 16.44 8.59 -7.08
C LYS A 175 17.16 9.21 -5.88
N LYS A 176 16.66 8.97 -4.67
CA LYS A 176 17.19 9.56 -3.42
C LYS A 176 17.91 8.55 -2.53
N LYS A 177 17.74 7.25 -2.78
CA LYS A 177 18.23 6.15 -1.94
C LYS A 177 18.53 4.94 -2.83
N ASP A 178 19.71 4.36 -2.69
CA ASP A 178 20.09 3.17 -3.44
C ASP A 178 19.46 1.88 -2.88
N ALA A 179 19.51 0.80 -3.68
CA ALA A 179 18.92 -0.49 -3.32
C ALA A 179 19.59 -1.13 -2.09
N ASP A 180 20.87 -0.85 -1.87
CA ASP A 180 21.64 -1.44 -0.79
C ASP A 180 21.21 -0.85 0.57
N THR A 181 20.96 0.46 0.59
CA THR A 181 20.40 1.18 1.73
C THR A 181 18.96 0.74 1.99
N TRP A 182 18.15 0.60 0.93
CA TRP A 182 16.80 0.04 1.05
C TRP A 182 16.84 -1.37 1.66
N PHE A 183 17.74 -2.23 1.19
CA PHE A 183 17.87 -3.59 1.71
C PHE A 183 18.18 -3.59 3.21
N GLN A 184 19.16 -2.80 3.64
CA GLN A 184 19.55 -2.70 5.06
C GLN A 184 18.42 -2.17 5.95
N GLU A 185 17.59 -1.27 5.44
CA GLU A 185 16.46 -0.71 6.19
C GLU A 185 15.29 -1.69 6.32
N LEU A 186 15.09 -2.54 5.29
CA LEU A 186 14.01 -3.51 5.26
C LEU A 186 14.37 -4.82 5.98
N ASP A 187 15.64 -5.24 5.99
CA ASP A 187 16.15 -6.47 6.63
C ASP A 187 16.24 -6.28 8.16
N VAL A 188 15.07 -6.15 8.80
CA VAL A 188 14.93 -5.80 10.22
C VAL A 188 15.51 -6.91 11.10
N ASN A 189 15.31 -8.17 10.73
CA ASN A 189 15.84 -9.30 11.50
C ASN A 189 17.32 -9.61 11.16
N SER A 190 17.90 -8.95 10.16
CA SER A 190 19.28 -9.10 9.70
C SER A 190 19.63 -10.55 9.28
N ASP A 191 18.69 -11.26 8.67
CA ASP A 191 18.89 -12.62 8.18
C ASP A 191 19.43 -12.68 6.73
N GLY A 192 19.57 -11.52 6.09
CA GLY A 192 20.08 -11.41 4.73
C GLY A 192 19.03 -11.68 3.65
N ALA A 193 17.74 -11.68 4.00
CA ALA A 193 16.61 -11.80 3.09
C ALA A 193 15.44 -10.92 3.57
N ILE A 194 14.69 -10.37 2.62
CA ILE A 194 13.45 -9.63 2.94
C ILE A 194 12.28 -10.61 2.86
N ASN A 195 11.68 -10.92 4.01
CA ASN A 195 10.43 -11.69 4.05
C ASN A 195 9.21 -10.80 3.74
N PHE A 196 8.01 -11.38 3.70
CA PHE A 196 6.82 -10.61 3.33
C PHE A 196 6.50 -9.49 4.34
N GLU A 197 6.69 -9.71 5.64
CA GLU A 197 6.43 -8.68 6.65
C GLU A 197 7.39 -7.50 6.53
N GLU A 198 8.64 -7.76 6.17
CA GLU A 198 9.64 -6.74 5.89
C GLU A 198 9.34 -6.02 4.57
N PHE A 199 8.86 -6.74 3.55
CA PHE A 199 8.37 -6.12 2.32
C PHE A 199 7.20 -5.15 2.56
N LEU A 200 6.33 -5.41 3.55
CA LEU A 200 5.26 -4.46 3.90
C LEU A 200 5.80 -3.10 4.38
N ILE A 201 7.00 -3.06 4.94
CA ILE A 201 7.65 -1.79 5.33
C ILE A 201 7.91 -0.94 4.07
N LEU A 202 8.32 -1.56 2.96
CA LEU A 202 8.46 -0.87 1.67
C LEU A 202 7.10 -0.37 1.18
N VAL A 203 6.07 -1.23 1.16
CA VAL A 203 4.70 -0.87 0.74
C VAL A 203 4.18 0.33 1.53
N ILE A 204 4.35 0.33 2.86
CA ILE A 204 3.94 1.44 3.74
C ILE A 204 4.71 2.73 3.39
N LYS A 205 6.04 2.66 3.27
CA LYS A 205 6.87 3.86 2.97
C LYS A 205 6.54 4.47 1.61
N VAL A 206 6.36 3.63 0.60
CA VAL A 206 5.97 4.04 -0.75
C VAL A 206 4.53 4.58 -0.72
N GLY A 207 3.61 3.94 -0.01
CA GLY A 207 2.23 4.42 0.16
C GLY A 207 2.14 5.81 0.80
N VAL A 208 2.90 6.07 1.88
CA VAL A 208 2.99 7.40 2.51
C VAL A 208 3.50 8.44 1.51
N ALA A 209 4.53 8.10 0.73
CA ALA A 209 5.09 9.03 -0.24
C ALA A 209 4.11 9.31 -1.40
N SER A 210 3.44 8.28 -1.94
CA SER A 210 2.41 8.43 -2.95
C SER A 210 1.24 9.30 -2.46
N HIS A 211 0.79 9.11 -1.22
CA HIS A 211 -0.25 9.95 -0.60
C HIS A 211 0.19 11.42 -0.50
N LYS A 212 1.43 11.67 -0.05
CA LYS A 212 1.98 13.02 0.01
C LYS A 212 2.11 13.68 -1.36
N ASP A 213 2.34 12.91 -2.41
CA ASP A 213 2.47 13.47 -3.77
C ASP A 213 1.11 13.91 -4.33
N ILE A 214 0.00 13.24 -3.97
CA ILE A 214 -1.36 13.64 -4.35
C ILE A 214 -1.78 14.97 -3.71
N HIS A 215 -1.30 15.27 -2.50
CA HIS A 215 -1.59 16.54 -1.80
C HIS A 215 -0.71 17.72 -2.22
N LYS A 216 0.24 17.53 -3.13
CA LYS A 216 1.11 18.62 -3.62
C LYS A 216 0.57 19.31 -4.88
N GLU A 217 -0.49 18.77 -5.48
CA GLU A 217 -1.20 19.36 -6.62
C GLU A 217 -2.29 20.34 -6.18
#